data_AF-A0AAN1PU44-F1
#
_entry.id   AF-A0AAN1PU44-F1
#
_cell.length_a   1.000
_cell.length_b   1.000
_cell.length_c   1.000
_cell.angle_alpha   90.00
_cell.angle_beta   90.00
_cell.angle_gamma   90.00
#
_symmetry.space_group_name_H-M   'P 1'
#
loop_
_entity.id
_entity.type
_entity.pdbx_description
1 polymer ?
#
loop_
_entity_poly.entity_id
_entity_poly.type
_entity_poly.pdbx_seq_one_letter_code
_entity_poly.pdbx_strand_id
1 'polypeptide(L)'
;MLYIRSAIYTLGLVAFSANAFEGESFQHKDWYLACDNTGTCRAAGYSDTDSLNPVAVMFTREAGPATPVTAKVYLGDESDFEPWPEQINLYIDSQDLGPIKHDILTAMQVQALLAVVTKDSLIEIGDGKSNWVLSGNGASAVFRRMDEYQGRQNTPFAIVAKGQSAESKVIPAADLPTLVNVGGDAIMKSLEPESAQYAKLLPQLRATYQDEGDSTECGRLFEESPSISIAKFNNGQSLIEASCWMAAYNYGSSYWLLDGSL
;
A
#
# COMPACT_ATOMS: atom_id res chain seq x y z
N MET A 1 36.71 -31.75 -51.75
CA MET A 1 35.33 -31.64 -51.26
C MET A 1 35.36 -30.93 -49.91
N LEU A 2 34.91 -29.67 -49.85
CA LEU A 2 34.83 -28.89 -48.61
C LEU A 2 33.63 -29.36 -47.78
N TYR A 3 33.86 -29.71 -46.51
CA TYR A 3 32.81 -29.94 -45.53
C TYR A 3 32.34 -28.60 -44.97
N ILE A 4 31.13 -28.17 -45.32
CA ILE A 4 30.46 -27.02 -44.69
C ILE A 4 29.81 -27.53 -43.40
N ARG A 5 30.33 -27.13 -42.25
CA ARG A 5 29.68 -27.32 -40.95
C ARG A 5 28.66 -26.20 -40.76
N SER A 6 27.38 -26.51 -40.91
CA SER A 6 26.29 -25.60 -40.53
C SER A 6 26.26 -25.45 -39.01
N ALA A 7 26.62 -24.27 -38.51
CA ALA A 7 26.39 -23.90 -37.12
C ALA A 7 24.96 -23.36 -36.98
N ILE A 8 24.09 -24.10 -36.31
CA ILE A 8 22.75 -23.65 -35.94
C ILE A 8 22.91 -22.80 -34.67
N TYR A 9 22.68 -21.49 -34.79
CA TYR A 9 22.55 -20.60 -33.64
C TYR A 9 21.10 -20.65 -33.15
N THR A 10 20.86 -21.39 -32.07
CA THR A 10 19.56 -21.40 -31.38
C THR A 10 19.44 -20.09 -30.61
N LEU A 11 18.59 -19.18 -31.10
CA LEU A 11 18.23 -17.96 -30.38
C LEU A 11 17.31 -18.35 -29.21
N GLY A 12 17.87 -18.47 -28.01
CA GLY A 12 17.09 -18.74 -26.81
C GLY A 12 16.26 -17.50 -26.43
N LEU A 13 14.95 -17.56 -26.64
CA LEU A 13 14.00 -16.62 -26.04
C LEU A 13 14.04 -16.82 -24.53
N VAL A 14 14.73 -15.94 -23.82
CA VAL A 14 14.61 -15.84 -22.36
C VAL A 14 13.29 -15.13 -22.09
N ALA A 15 12.25 -15.90 -21.79
CA ALA A 15 11.03 -15.35 -21.23
C ALA A 15 11.34 -14.86 -19.81
N PHE A 16 11.44 -13.53 -19.64
CA PHE A 16 11.43 -12.95 -18.31
C PHE A 16 10.00 -13.02 -17.79
N SER A 17 9.68 -14.08 -17.05
CA SER A 17 8.50 -14.06 -16.20
C SER A 17 8.77 -13.03 -15.11
N ALA A 18 8.15 -11.86 -15.22
CA ALA A 18 8.07 -10.92 -14.11
C ALA A 18 7.17 -11.58 -13.05
N ASN A 19 7.77 -12.20 -12.04
CA ASN A 19 7.01 -12.57 -10.85
C ASN A 19 6.49 -11.27 -10.25
N ALA A 20 5.20 -11.24 -9.89
CA ALA A 20 4.67 -10.15 -9.10
C ALA A 20 5.54 -10.01 -7.84
N PHE A 21 5.98 -8.79 -7.56
CA PHE A 21 6.69 -8.53 -6.32
C PHE A 21 5.74 -8.82 -5.16
N GLU A 22 6.01 -9.88 -4.42
CA GLU A 22 5.33 -10.20 -3.18
C GLU A 22 5.83 -9.20 -2.15
N GLY A 23 5.07 -8.12 -1.96
CA GLY A 23 5.46 -7.04 -1.06
C GLY A 23 5.68 -7.51 0.37
N GLU A 24 6.55 -6.80 1.10
CA GLU A 24 6.66 -7.04 2.54
C GLU A 24 5.55 -6.27 3.23
N SER A 25 4.73 -6.96 4.01
CA SER A 25 3.83 -6.33 4.96
C SER A 25 3.95 -6.97 6.33
N PHE A 26 3.84 -6.15 7.37
CA PHE A 26 3.94 -6.62 8.75
C PHE A 26 3.12 -5.73 9.67
N GLN A 27 2.14 -6.34 10.35
CA GLN A 27 1.33 -5.67 11.35
C GLN A 27 1.73 -6.14 12.75
N HIS A 28 1.83 -5.20 13.68
CA HIS A 28 1.98 -5.54 15.08
C HIS A 28 1.32 -4.48 15.96
N LYS A 29 0.21 -4.87 16.62
CA LYS A 29 -0.63 -3.97 17.43
C LYS A 29 -1.07 -2.75 16.60
N ASP A 30 -0.76 -1.55 17.08
CA ASP A 30 -1.26 -0.29 16.52
C ASP A 30 -0.36 0.23 15.38
N TRP A 31 0.46 -0.65 14.79
CA TRP A 31 1.45 -0.30 13.79
C TRP A 31 1.42 -1.26 12.61
N TYR A 32 1.64 -0.71 11.42
CA TYR A 32 1.69 -1.45 10.16
C TYR A 32 2.90 -1.02 9.33
N LEU A 33 3.57 -1.99 8.71
CA LEU A 33 4.65 -1.81 7.76
C LEU A 33 4.19 -2.30 6.39
N ALA A 34 4.52 -1.54 5.35
CA ALA A 34 4.53 -2.01 3.97
C ALA A 34 5.81 -1.55 3.26
N CYS A 35 6.45 -2.43 2.50
CA CYS A 35 7.56 -2.08 1.62
C CYS A 35 7.22 -2.43 0.17
N ASP A 36 7.48 -1.50 -0.73
CA ASP A 36 7.20 -1.63 -2.16
C ASP A 36 8.40 -2.19 -2.94
N ASN A 37 8.20 -2.39 -4.24
CA ASN A 37 9.18 -3.01 -5.13
C ASN A 37 10.42 -2.14 -5.40
N THR A 38 10.43 -0.88 -4.96
CA THR A 38 11.65 -0.04 -4.97
C THR A 38 12.55 -0.29 -3.76
N GLY A 39 12.07 -1.07 -2.78
CA GLY A 39 12.68 -1.27 -1.47
C GLY A 39 12.31 -0.18 -0.46
N THR A 40 11.46 0.77 -0.86
CA THR A 40 10.97 1.85 -0.01
C THR A 40 9.91 1.34 0.94
N CYS A 41 10.09 1.64 2.22
CA CYS A 41 9.20 1.19 3.28
C CYS A 41 8.41 2.36 3.88
N ARG A 42 7.14 2.10 4.19
CA ARG A 42 6.23 2.98 4.91
C ARG A 42 5.79 2.28 6.20
N ALA A 43 6.11 2.86 7.34
CA ALA A 43 5.66 2.41 8.65
C ALA A 43 4.63 3.41 9.18
N ALA A 44 3.38 2.98 9.34
CA ALA A 44 2.32 3.79 9.93
C ALA A 44 2.05 3.35 11.36
N GLY A 45 2.05 4.31 12.28
CA GLY A 45 1.55 4.13 13.65
C GLY A 45 0.24 4.85 13.83
N TYR A 46 -0.69 4.25 14.56
CA TYR A 46 -2.03 4.76 14.79
C TYR A 46 -2.23 5.17 16.25
N SER A 47 -3.30 5.90 16.53
CA SER A 47 -3.85 6.01 17.90
C SER A 47 -4.32 4.63 18.39
N ASP A 48 -4.60 4.54 19.69
CA ASP A 48 -5.37 3.40 20.20
C ASP A 48 -6.75 3.34 19.49
N THR A 49 -7.25 2.12 19.33
CA THR A 49 -8.51 1.78 18.65
C THR A 49 -9.74 2.49 19.24
N ASP A 50 -9.73 2.80 20.53
CA ASP A 50 -10.84 3.48 21.22
C ASP A 50 -10.67 5.01 21.29
N SER A 51 -9.70 5.59 20.57
CA SER A 51 -9.46 7.03 20.58
C SER A 51 -10.58 7.81 19.90
N LEU A 52 -11.12 8.81 20.60
CA LEU A 52 -12.09 9.77 20.02
C LEU A 52 -11.43 10.76 19.06
N ASN A 53 -10.11 10.92 19.14
CA ASN A 53 -9.30 11.75 18.25
C ASN A 53 -8.30 10.85 17.53
N PRO A 54 -8.72 10.13 16.47
CA PRO A 54 -7.86 9.19 15.77
C PRO A 54 -6.73 9.91 15.05
N VAL A 55 -5.53 9.32 15.06
CA VAL A 55 -4.37 9.86 14.35
C VAL A 55 -3.54 8.74 13.76
N ALA A 56 -2.94 9.00 12.61
CA ALA A 56 -1.89 8.19 12.06
C ALA A 56 -0.63 9.04 11.79
N VAL A 57 0.54 8.47 12.06
CA VAL A 57 1.82 9.04 11.62
C VAL A 57 2.51 8.02 10.72
N MET A 58 2.71 8.39 9.47
CA MET A 58 3.37 7.56 8.46
C MET A 58 4.81 7.99 8.28
N PHE A 59 5.74 7.10 8.58
CA PHE A 59 7.17 7.24 8.36
C PHE A 59 7.55 6.59 7.03
N THR A 60 8.25 7.30 6.17
CA THR A 60 8.73 6.79 4.88
C THR A 60 10.25 6.78 4.85
N ARG A 61 10.85 5.68 4.39
CA ARG A 61 12.29 5.57 4.16
C ARG A 61 12.59 4.84 2.86
N GLU A 62 13.26 5.55 1.97
CA GLU A 62 13.76 4.98 0.72
C GLU A 62 14.83 3.91 0.98
N ALA A 63 14.95 2.93 0.08
CA ALA A 63 16.08 2.02 0.06
C ALA A 63 17.41 2.74 -0.29
N GLY A 64 18.55 2.08 -0.04
CA GLY A 64 19.89 2.61 -0.29
C GLY A 64 20.57 3.22 0.95
N PRO A 65 21.90 3.32 0.98
CA PRO A 65 22.64 3.81 2.14
C PRO A 65 22.35 5.28 2.44
N ALA A 66 22.47 5.67 3.72
CA ALA A 66 22.31 7.04 4.22
C ALA A 66 21.01 7.77 3.83
N THR A 67 19.94 7.04 3.49
CA THR A 67 18.63 7.66 3.23
C THR A 67 17.94 8.08 4.53
N PRO A 68 17.40 9.31 4.58
CA PRO A 68 16.70 9.81 5.76
C PRO A 68 15.31 9.17 5.89
N VAL A 69 14.76 9.21 7.11
CA VAL A 69 13.34 8.96 7.34
C VAL A 69 12.60 10.30 7.25
N THR A 70 11.47 10.30 6.58
CA THR A 70 10.51 11.42 6.56
C THR A 70 9.21 10.97 7.23
N ALA A 71 8.37 11.90 7.67
CA ALA A 71 7.08 11.54 8.24
C ALA A 71 5.97 12.53 7.88
N LYS A 72 4.75 12.01 7.84
CA LYS A 72 3.50 12.77 7.70
C LYS A 72 2.51 12.40 8.79
N VAL A 73 1.72 13.37 9.25
CA VAL A 73 0.57 13.17 10.15
C VAL A 73 -0.71 13.12 9.34
N TYR A 74 -1.63 12.26 9.77
CA TYR A 74 -3.01 12.21 9.31
C TYR A 74 -3.89 12.28 10.55
N LEU A 75 -4.68 13.33 10.67
CA LEU A 75 -5.69 13.45 11.71
C LEU A 75 -6.98 12.86 11.14
N GLY A 76 -7.55 11.90 11.86
CA GLY A 76 -8.91 11.44 11.59
C GLY A 76 -9.90 12.28 12.40
N ASP A 77 -11.08 12.47 11.83
CA ASP A 77 -12.22 13.08 12.49
C ASP A 77 -13.48 12.21 12.26
N GLU A 78 -14.58 12.60 12.90
CA GLU A 78 -15.91 12.00 12.67
C GLU A 78 -16.62 12.57 11.43
N SER A 79 -16.06 13.57 10.74
CA SER A 79 -16.69 14.20 9.58
C SER A 79 -15.66 14.56 8.49
N ASP A 80 -15.69 13.83 7.38
CA ASP A 80 -14.84 13.97 6.18
C ASP A 80 -14.73 15.38 5.55
N PHE A 81 -15.36 16.40 6.14
CA PHE A 81 -15.51 17.76 5.65
C PHE A 81 -14.90 18.85 6.55
N GLU A 82 -14.34 18.52 7.71
CA GLU A 82 -13.65 19.52 8.54
C GLU A 82 -12.28 19.84 7.91
N PRO A 83 -11.94 21.13 7.75
CA PRO A 83 -10.65 21.53 7.21
C PRO A 83 -9.54 21.17 8.20
N TRP A 84 -8.38 20.76 7.67
CA TRP A 84 -7.17 20.55 8.48
C TRP A 84 -6.91 21.76 9.39
N PRO A 85 -6.63 21.58 10.70
CA PRO A 85 -6.42 22.69 11.60
C PRO A 85 -5.30 23.62 11.11
N GLU A 86 -5.54 24.94 11.14
CA GLU A 86 -4.56 25.93 10.63
C GLU A 86 -3.21 25.87 11.38
N GLN A 87 -3.23 25.44 12.64
CA GLN A 87 -2.05 25.29 13.47
C GLN A 87 -2.17 24.08 14.39
N ILE A 88 -1.25 23.14 14.23
CA ILE A 88 -1.02 22.01 15.14
C ILE A 88 0.46 21.97 15.51
N ASN A 89 0.76 21.57 16.74
CA ASN A 89 2.11 21.38 17.23
C ASN A 89 2.34 19.92 17.61
N LEU A 90 3.60 19.50 17.54
CA LEU A 90 4.05 18.21 18.07
C LEU A 90 4.52 18.37 19.51
N TYR A 91 4.06 17.50 20.40
CA TYR A 91 4.50 17.42 21.78
C TYR A 91 5.04 16.02 22.09
N ILE A 92 6.13 15.97 22.85
CA ILE A 92 6.69 14.72 23.40
C ILE A 92 6.88 14.93 24.89
N ASP A 93 6.22 14.14 25.73
CA ASP A 93 6.26 14.26 27.19
C ASP A 93 6.04 15.72 27.66
N SER A 94 5.00 16.36 27.09
CA SER A 94 4.63 17.76 27.28
C SER A 94 5.63 18.81 26.74
N GLN A 95 6.77 18.41 26.17
CA GLN A 95 7.68 19.34 25.49
C GLN A 95 7.14 19.70 24.11
N ASP A 96 6.88 20.99 23.87
CA ASP A 96 6.53 21.53 22.56
C ASP A 96 7.73 21.50 21.61
N LEU A 97 7.60 20.75 20.52
CA LEU A 97 8.59 20.65 19.43
C LEU A 97 8.23 21.52 18.22
N GLY A 98 7.22 22.38 18.37
CA GLY A 98 6.81 23.38 17.41
C GLY A 98 5.78 22.89 16.39
N PRO A 99 5.43 23.77 15.44
CA PRO A 99 4.31 23.54 14.54
C PRO A 99 4.61 22.45 13.50
N ILE A 100 3.56 21.76 13.08
CA ILE A 100 3.51 20.89 11.89
C ILE A 100 2.85 21.69 10.77
N LYS A 101 3.51 21.78 9.61
CA LYS A 101 2.99 22.55 8.47
C LYS A 101 2.21 21.63 7.55
N HIS A 102 0.90 21.89 7.41
CA HIS A 102 -0.03 20.92 6.82
C HIS A 102 0.13 19.58 7.56
N ASP A 103 0.58 18.55 6.87
CA ASP A 103 0.80 17.20 7.36
C ASP A 103 2.28 16.84 7.58
N ILE A 104 3.23 17.72 7.23
CA ILE A 104 4.65 17.34 7.10
C ILE A 104 5.45 17.69 8.35
N LEU A 105 6.19 16.70 8.89
CA LEU A 105 7.13 16.92 9.98
C LEU A 105 8.50 17.37 9.48
N THR A 106 9.14 18.25 10.24
CA THR A 106 10.54 18.62 10.02
C THR A 106 11.49 17.48 10.35
N ALA A 107 12.71 17.49 9.79
CA ALA A 107 13.72 16.47 10.09
C ALA A 107 14.04 16.37 11.60
N MET A 108 14.02 17.50 12.32
CA MET A 108 14.23 17.52 13.78
C MET A 108 13.09 16.82 14.53
N GLN A 109 11.84 17.10 14.16
CA GLN A 109 10.67 16.43 14.75
C GLN A 109 10.68 14.92 14.45
N VAL A 110 11.02 14.53 13.22
CA VAL A 110 11.15 13.10 12.86
C VAL A 110 12.23 12.42 13.69
N GLN A 111 13.40 13.04 13.86
CA GLN A 111 14.46 12.47 14.71
C GLN A 111 14.05 12.36 16.18
N ALA A 112 13.35 13.37 16.70
CA ALA A 112 12.82 13.35 18.07
C ALA A 112 11.80 12.22 18.26
N LEU A 113 10.87 12.05 17.33
CA LEU A 113 9.92 10.94 17.34
C LEU A 113 10.62 9.59 17.29
N LEU A 114 11.52 9.36 16.33
CA LEU A 114 12.23 8.09 16.22
C LEU A 114 13.06 7.74 17.47
N ALA A 115 13.48 8.75 18.24
CA ALA A 115 14.22 8.55 19.49
C ALA A 115 13.35 8.05 20.65
N VAL A 116 12.02 8.23 20.58
CA VAL A 116 11.09 7.93 21.68
C VAL A 116 9.95 6.99 21.30
N VAL A 117 9.60 6.87 20.02
CA VAL A 117 8.44 6.09 19.54
C VAL A 117 8.55 4.60 19.84
N THR A 118 9.76 4.11 20.08
CA THR A 118 10.04 2.71 20.47
C THR A 118 10.18 2.52 21.98
N LYS A 119 9.85 3.56 22.76
CA LYS A 119 9.94 3.64 24.22
C LYS A 119 8.59 4.07 24.80
N ASP A 120 8.52 4.13 26.13
CA ASP A 120 7.36 4.63 26.86
C ASP A 120 7.44 6.16 26.97
N SER A 121 7.00 6.87 25.92
CA SER A 121 6.83 8.33 25.90
C SER A 121 5.44 8.70 25.40
N LEU A 122 4.89 9.79 25.91
CA LEU A 122 3.64 10.36 25.44
C LEU A 122 3.91 11.24 24.21
N ILE A 123 3.34 10.86 23.07
CA ILE A 123 3.46 11.60 21.81
C ILE A 123 2.08 12.15 21.46
N GLU A 124 1.99 13.48 21.39
CA GLU A 124 0.74 14.19 21.12
C GLU A 124 0.91 15.14 19.94
N ILE A 125 -0.10 15.19 19.07
CA ILE A 125 -0.32 16.32 18.18
C ILE A 125 -1.48 17.12 18.77
N GLY A 126 -1.38 18.45 18.82
CA GLY A 126 -2.44 19.27 19.39
C GLY A 126 -2.56 20.64 18.76
N ASP A 127 -3.78 21.15 18.67
CA ASP A 127 -4.13 22.49 18.18
C ASP A 127 -4.48 23.48 19.32
N GLY A 128 -4.32 23.03 20.57
CA GLY A 128 -4.71 23.76 21.79
C GLY A 128 -6.15 23.53 22.24
N LYS A 129 -6.97 22.80 21.47
CA LYS A 129 -8.34 22.39 21.82
C LYS A 129 -8.47 20.86 21.88
N SER A 130 -7.91 20.21 20.87
CA SER A 130 -7.90 18.76 20.68
C SER A 130 -6.47 18.24 20.81
N ASN A 131 -6.37 17.05 21.40
CA ASN A 131 -5.13 16.29 21.45
C ASN A 131 -5.34 14.94 20.77
N TRP A 132 -4.45 14.63 19.85
CA TRP A 132 -4.34 13.36 19.15
C TRP A 132 -3.14 12.60 19.68
N VAL A 133 -3.37 11.45 20.29
CA VAL A 133 -2.30 10.66 20.93
C VAL A 133 -1.88 9.54 20.00
N LEU A 134 -0.60 9.52 19.62
CA LEU A 134 -0.01 8.43 18.86
C LEU A 134 0.34 7.27 19.80
N SER A 135 -0.11 6.06 19.50
CA SER A 135 0.25 4.88 20.29
C SER A 135 1.70 4.46 20.03
N GLY A 136 2.45 4.20 21.09
CA GLY A 136 3.77 3.55 21.01
C GLY A 136 3.72 2.02 20.89
N ASN A 137 2.52 1.41 21.05
CA ASN A 137 2.37 -0.03 21.14
C ASN A 137 2.68 -0.72 19.81
N GLY A 138 3.86 -1.34 19.73
CA GLY A 138 4.26 -2.15 18.58
C GLY A 138 5.20 -1.46 17.61
N ALA A 139 5.46 -0.17 17.79
CA ALA A 139 6.42 0.60 17.00
C ALA A 139 7.80 -0.08 16.91
N SER A 140 8.33 -0.57 18.03
CA SER A 140 9.64 -1.23 18.08
C SER A 140 9.70 -2.50 17.20
N ALA A 141 8.61 -3.26 17.12
CA ALA A 141 8.55 -4.45 16.27
C ALA A 141 8.52 -4.07 14.78
N VAL A 142 7.67 -3.10 14.42
CA VAL A 142 7.55 -2.59 13.04
C VAL A 142 8.85 -1.96 12.55
N PHE A 143 9.46 -1.06 13.32
CA PHE A 143 10.73 -0.43 12.91
C PHE A 143 11.89 -1.42 12.87
N ARG A 144 11.89 -2.46 13.72
CA ARG A 144 12.87 -3.54 13.62
C ARG A 144 12.71 -4.34 12.34
N ARG A 145 11.46 -4.64 11.94
CA ARG A 145 11.17 -5.33 10.67
C ARG A 145 11.57 -4.48 9.47
N MET A 146 11.34 -3.16 9.54
CA MET A 146 11.80 -2.20 8.53
C MET A 146 13.33 -2.19 8.40
N ASP A 147 14.05 -2.11 9.52
CA ASP A 147 15.53 -2.20 9.53
C ASP A 147 16.02 -3.56 9.00
N GLU A 148 15.31 -4.65 9.27
CA GLU A 148 15.61 -5.99 8.74
C GLU A 148 15.49 -6.04 7.23
N TYR A 149 14.32 -5.66 6.71
CA TYR A 149 14.01 -5.70 5.30
C TYR A 149 15.00 -4.87 4.48
N GLN A 150 15.33 -3.67 4.97
CA GLN A 150 16.28 -2.79 4.30
C GLN A 150 17.76 -3.15 4.57
N GLY A 151 18.07 -4.17 5.36
CA GLY A 151 19.45 -4.60 5.64
C GLY A 151 20.24 -3.62 6.53
N ARG A 152 19.56 -2.89 7.41
CA ARG A 152 20.11 -1.80 8.23
C ARG A 152 20.42 -2.17 9.66
N GLN A 153 20.04 -3.37 10.11
CA GLN A 153 20.31 -3.80 11.48
C GLN A 153 21.79 -3.66 11.85
N ASN A 154 22.06 -3.17 13.06
CA ASN A 154 23.41 -2.95 13.59
C ASN A 154 24.24 -1.92 12.81
N THR A 155 23.64 -1.11 11.95
CA THR A 155 24.28 0.07 11.34
C THR A 155 24.07 1.31 12.22
N PRO A 156 24.84 2.40 12.02
CA PRO A 156 24.59 3.66 12.72
C PRO A 156 23.21 4.28 12.43
N PHE A 157 22.63 3.93 11.28
CA PHE A 157 21.34 4.46 10.80
C PHE A 157 20.16 3.51 11.03
N ALA A 158 20.34 2.42 11.79
CA ALA A 158 19.23 1.62 12.26
C ALA A 158 18.31 2.47 13.16
N ILE A 159 17.01 2.25 13.10
CA ILE A 159 16.04 2.93 13.97
C ILE A 159 16.09 2.30 15.36
N VAL A 160 16.06 0.96 15.44
CA VAL A 160 15.94 0.24 16.72
C VAL A 160 17.29 -0.27 17.21
N ALA A 161 17.92 -1.16 16.46
CA ALA A 161 19.16 -1.83 16.85
C ALA A 161 20.38 -1.15 16.21
N LYS A 162 20.73 0.04 16.71
CA LYS A 162 21.91 0.80 16.25
C LYS A 162 23.20 0.06 16.55
N GLY A 163 24.15 0.15 15.65
CA GLY A 163 25.50 -0.43 15.81
C GLY A 163 26.52 0.28 14.93
N GLN A 164 27.64 -0.40 14.65
CA GLN A 164 28.78 0.16 13.90
C GLN A 164 29.03 -0.55 12.56
N SER A 165 28.14 -1.47 12.16
CA SER A 165 28.27 -2.16 10.88
C SER A 165 28.16 -1.18 9.73
N ALA A 166 28.95 -1.40 8.69
CA ALA A 166 28.82 -0.65 7.44
C ALA A 166 27.46 -0.95 6.76
N GLU A 167 26.95 0.01 6.01
CA GLU A 167 25.72 -0.14 5.22
C GLU A 167 25.91 -0.95 3.92
N SER A 168 26.99 -1.73 3.80
CA SER A 168 27.26 -2.55 2.61
C SER A 168 26.23 -3.67 2.38
N LYS A 169 25.39 -3.94 3.38
CA LYS A 169 24.26 -4.89 3.31
C LYS A 169 22.91 -4.21 3.12
N VAL A 170 22.87 -2.88 3.06
CA VAL A 170 21.63 -2.15 2.80
C VAL A 170 21.22 -2.39 1.36
N ILE A 171 19.96 -2.77 1.17
CA ILE A 171 19.44 -3.03 -0.17
C ILE A 171 19.54 -1.74 -1.02
N PRO A 172 19.98 -1.82 -2.28
CA PRO A 172 19.98 -0.66 -3.15
C PRO A 172 18.53 -0.26 -3.48
N ALA A 173 18.30 1.03 -3.75
CA ALA A 173 17.03 1.46 -4.33
C ALA A 173 16.86 0.84 -5.73
N ALA A 174 15.69 0.30 -6.00
CA ALA A 174 15.33 -0.14 -7.34
C ALA A 174 14.60 0.98 -8.11
N ASP A 175 14.67 0.92 -9.44
CA ASP A 175 13.99 1.91 -10.28
C ASP A 175 12.47 1.80 -10.15
N LEU A 176 11.80 2.95 -10.11
CA LEU A 176 10.35 3.01 -10.16
C LEU A 176 9.86 2.38 -11.47
N PRO A 177 8.83 1.52 -11.44
CA PRO A 177 8.26 0.97 -12.65
C PRO A 177 7.66 2.10 -13.49
N THR A 178 8.04 2.15 -14.76
CA THR A 178 7.41 3.08 -15.71
C THR A 178 5.98 2.61 -15.97
N LEU A 179 5.01 3.34 -15.43
CA LEU A 179 3.61 3.15 -15.79
C LEU A 179 3.39 3.70 -17.21
N VAL A 180 3.31 2.80 -18.17
CA VAL A 180 2.91 3.15 -19.53
C VAL A 180 1.39 3.16 -19.57
N ASN A 181 0.80 4.36 -19.61
CA ASN A 181 -0.60 4.46 -20.03
C ASN A 181 -0.66 4.10 -21.51
N VAL A 182 -1.01 2.84 -21.77
CA VAL A 182 -1.14 2.31 -23.13
C VAL A 182 -2.36 2.87 -23.87
N GLY A 183 -3.16 3.71 -23.21
CA GLY A 183 -4.35 4.33 -23.78
C GLY A 183 -5.45 3.31 -24.06
N GLY A 184 -6.69 3.78 -24.04
CA GLY A 184 -7.84 3.00 -24.43
C GLY A 184 -9.11 3.79 -24.14
N ASP A 185 -9.94 4.01 -25.16
CA ASP A 185 -11.32 4.52 -25.01
C ASP A 185 -12.24 3.43 -24.46
N ALA A 186 -11.72 2.63 -23.52
CA ALA A 186 -12.36 1.48 -22.94
C ALA A 186 -13.49 1.95 -22.02
N ILE A 187 -14.64 2.23 -22.62
CA ILE A 187 -15.86 2.57 -21.89
C ILE A 187 -16.46 1.26 -21.39
N MET A 188 -16.59 1.13 -20.08
CA MET A 188 -17.37 0.05 -19.47
C MET A 188 -18.81 0.16 -19.94
N LYS A 189 -19.29 -0.87 -20.63
CA LYS A 189 -20.67 -0.98 -21.10
C LYS A 189 -21.40 -2.00 -20.26
N SER A 190 -22.52 -1.58 -19.67
CA SER A 190 -23.43 -2.51 -19.00
C SER A 190 -23.99 -3.51 -20.01
N LEU A 191 -24.07 -4.77 -19.62
CA LEU A 191 -24.68 -5.84 -20.39
C LEU A 191 -26.13 -5.99 -19.96
N GLU A 192 -27.04 -5.99 -20.93
CA GLU A 192 -28.45 -6.29 -20.67
C GLU A 192 -28.59 -7.74 -20.17
N PRO A 193 -29.35 -8.00 -19.09
CA PRO A 193 -29.53 -9.34 -18.52
C PRO A 193 -30.04 -10.39 -19.53
N GLU A 194 -30.84 -9.99 -20.51
CA GLU A 194 -31.38 -10.85 -21.56
C GLU A 194 -30.41 -11.11 -22.72
N SER A 195 -29.25 -10.46 -22.74
CA SER A 195 -28.29 -10.62 -23.83
C SER A 195 -27.63 -12.00 -23.81
N ALA A 196 -27.35 -12.55 -25.00
CA ALA A 196 -26.62 -13.82 -25.13
C ALA A 196 -25.23 -13.77 -24.48
N GLN A 197 -24.59 -12.59 -24.48
CA GLN A 197 -23.30 -12.38 -23.84
C GLN A 197 -23.40 -12.47 -22.32
N TYR A 198 -24.43 -11.86 -21.71
CA TYR A 198 -24.71 -11.96 -20.28
C TYR A 198 -24.94 -13.41 -19.85
N ALA A 199 -25.81 -14.12 -20.57
CA ALA A 199 -26.13 -15.53 -20.31
C ALA A 199 -24.91 -16.46 -20.40
N LYS A 200 -23.95 -16.15 -21.29
CA LYS A 200 -22.69 -16.88 -21.44
C LYS A 200 -21.69 -16.56 -20.31
N LEU A 201 -21.62 -15.31 -19.88
CA LEU A 201 -20.63 -14.83 -18.91
C LEU A 201 -20.98 -15.18 -17.47
N LEU A 202 -22.21 -14.93 -17.04
CA LEU A 202 -22.60 -15.04 -15.62
C LEU A 202 -22.24 -16.40 -14.98
N PRO A 203 -22.47 -17.57 -15.62
CA PRO A 203 -22.06 -18.85 -15.05
C PRO A 203 -20.54 -18.99 -14.89
N GLN A 204 -19.74 -18.42 -15.80
CA GLN A 204 -18.28 -18.47 -15.75
C GLN A 204 -17.73 -17.59 -14.62
N LEU A 205 -18.29 -16.39 -14.44
CA LEU A 205 -17.89 -15.49 -13.36
C LEU A 205 -18.15 -16.14 -11.99
N ARG A 206 -19.34 -16.74 -11.82
CA ARG A 206 -19.70 -17.50 -10.62
C ARG A 206 -18.80 -18.70 -10.36
N ALA A 207 -18.46 -19.44 -11.41
CA ALA A 207 -17.61 -20.63 -11.29
C ALA A 207 -16.14 -20.31 -10.97
N THR A 208 -15.66 -19.12 -11.36
CA THR A 208 -14.27 -18.70 -11.16
C THR A 208 -14.07 -17.77 -9.97
N TYR A 209 -15.15 -17.26 -9.37
CA TYR A 209 -15.09 -16.50 -8.13
C TYR A 209 -14.48 -17.35 -7.02
N GLN A 210 -13.40 -16.85 -6.42
CA GLN A 210 -12.75 -17.44 -5.26
C GLN A 210 -13.09 -16.58 -4.05
N ASP A 211 -13.65 -17.20 -3.02
CA ASP A 211 -13.88 -16.54 -1.74
C ASP A 211 -12.55 -16.49 -0.98
N GLU A 212 -11.98 -15.29 -0.86
CA GLU A 212 -10.74 -15.05 -0.11
C GLU A 212 -10.98 -14.76 1.37
N GLY A 213 -12.10 -15.23 1.94
CA GLY A 213 -12.22 -15.60 3.36
C GLY A 213 -12.18 -14.50 4.41
N ASP A 214 -11.89 -13.23 4.07
CA ASP A 214 -11.67 -12.19 5.09
C ASP A 214 -12.52 -10.91 4.95
N SER A 215 -13.33 -10.71 3.90
CA SER A 215 -14.37 -9.66 3.93
C SER A 215 -15.41 -9.76 2.81
N THR A 216 -16.69 -9.80 3.21
CA THR A 216 -17.91 -9.71 2.37
C THR A 216 -18.00 -10.71 1.22
N GLU A 217 -18.75 -11.79 1.45
CA GLU A 217 -19.28 -12.66 0.39
C GLU A 217 -19.82 -11.78 -0.75
N CYS A 218 -19.40 -12.07 -1.98
CA CYS A 218 -19.87 -11.39 -3.19
C CYS A 218 -21.33 -11.77 -3.52
N GLY A 219 -22.24 -11.62 -2.57
CA GLY A 219 -23.59 -12.17 -2.62
C GLY A 219 -24.38 -11.67 -3.82
N ARG A 220 -24.18 -10.41 -4.23
CA ARG A 220 -24.88 -9.84 -5.39
C ARG A 220 -24.56 -10.56 -6.69
N LEU A 221 -23.33 -11.09 -6.85
CA LEU A 221 -22.95 -11.88 -8.02
C LEU A 221 -23.84 -13.12 -8.20
N PHE A 222 -24.40 -13.65 -7.12
CA PHE A 222 -25.23 -14.86 -7.10
C PHE A 222 -26.74 -14.58 -7.10
N GLU A 223 -27.16 -13.31 -7.15
CA GLU A 223 -28.57 -12.91 -7.33
C GLU A 223 -29.08 -13.23 -8.75
N GLU A 224 -30.39 -13.12 -9.01
CA GLU A 224 -30.95 -13.51 -10.32
C GLU A 224 -30.37 -12.69 -11.49
N SER A 225 -30.05 -11.42 -11.28
CA SER A 225 -29.55 -10.53 -12.34
C SER A 225 -28.57 -9.47 -11.79
N PRO A 226 -27.34 -9.87 -11.39
CA PRO A 226 -26.28 -8.91 -11.04
C PRO A 226 -25.99 -7.96 -12.19
N SER A 227 -25.57 -6.75 -11.87
CA SER A 227 -25.01 -5.84 -12.88
C SER A 227 -23.68 -6.39 -13.36
N ILE A 228 -23.52 -6.53 -14.68
CA ILE A 228 -22.26 -6.90 -15.33
C ILE A 228 -21.96 -5.82 -16.37
N SER A 229 -20.73 -5.33 -16.36
CA SER A 229 -20.21 -4.41 -17.35
C SER A 229 -18.94 -4.97 -17.98
N ILE A 230 -18.71 -4.64 -19.25
CA ILE A 230 -17.52 -5.09 -19.99
C ILE A 230 -16.89 -3.93 -20.77
N ALA A 231 -15.57 -3.88 -20.80
CA ALA A 231 -14.82 -3.04 -21.72
C ALA A 231 -13.74 -3.84 -22.44
N LYS A 232 -13.41 -3.40 -23.66
CA LYS A 232 -12.20 -3.90 -24.33
C LYS A 232 -10.99 -3.42 -23.54
N PHE A 233 -10.09 -4.34 -23.25
CA PHE A 233 -8.84 -4.08 -22.55
C PHE A 233 -7.65 -4.41 -23.48
N ASN A 234 -6.44 -4.14 -23.01
CA ASN A 234 -5.23 -4.26 -23.81
C ASN A 234 -5.01 -5.68 -24.36
N ASN A 235 -4.18 -5.80 -25.39
CA ASN A 235 -3.77 -7.10 -25.96
C ASN A 235 -4.93 -8.03 -26.36
N GLY A 236 -6.08 -7.46 -26.73
CA GLY A 236 -7.27 -8.22 -27.13
C GLY A 236 -8.03 -8.86 -25.96
N GLN A 237 -7.69 -8.49 -24.72
CA GLN A 237 -8.42 -8.91 -23.52
C GLN A 237 -9.70 -8.08 -23.35
N SER A 238 -10.60 -8.55 -22.49
CA SER A 238 -11.73 -7.77 -22.00
C SER A 238 -11.69 -7.67 -20.48
N LEU A 239 -11.93 -6.48 -19.95
CA LEU A 239 -12.15 -6.27 -18.51
C LEU A 239 -13.64 -6.42 -18.23
N ILE A 240 -13.98 -7.27 -17.28
CA ILE A 240 -15.34 -7.48 -16.81
C ILE A 240 -15.42 -6.96 -15.38
N GLU A 241 -16.47 -6.22 -15.07
CA GLU A 241 -16.84 -5.80 -13.72
C GLU A 241 -18.22 -6.38 -13.40
N ALA A 242 -18.37 -7.00 -12.23
CA ALA A 242 -19.68 -7.44 -11.74
C ALA A 242 -19.96 -6.91 -10.33
N SER A 243 -21.21 -6.55 -10.06
CA SER A 243 -21.64 -6.08 -8.75
C SER A 243 -21.46 -7.16 -7.69
N CYS A 244 -20.86 -6.81 -6.55
CA CYS A 244 -20.45 -7.76 -5.53
C CYS A 244 -21.21 -7.56 -4.21
N TRP A 245 -21.18 -6.35 -3.67
CA TRP A 245 -21.95 -5.95 -2.49
C TRP A 245 -22.34 -4.48 -2.58
N MET A 246 -23.34 -4.07 -1.79
CA MET A 246 -23.80 -2.69 -1.73
C MET A 246 -24.37 -2.40 -0.35
N ALA A 247 -23.98 -1.27 0.22
CA ALA A 247 -24.51 -0.70 1.45
C ALA A 247 -25.03 0.73 1.17
N ALA A 248 -25.39 1.48 2.20
CA ALA A 248 -26.13 2.74 2.05
C ALA A 248 -25.38 3.82 1.23
N TYR A 249 -24.04 3.83 1.25
CA TYR A 249 -23.20 4.84 0.60
C TYR A 249 -21.95 4.26 -0.06
N ASN A 250 -21.81 2.94 -0.06
CA ASN A 250 -20.62 2.23 -0.53
C ASN A 250 -21.05 0.98 -1.30
N TYR A 251 -20.25 0.59 -2.30
CA TYR A 251 -20.46 -0.63 -3.07
C TYR A 251 -19.12 -1.26 -3.40
N GLY A 252 -19.14 -2.56 -3.66
CA GLY A 252 -18.00 -3.31 -4.14
C GLY A 252 -18.33 -4.03 -5.44
N SER A 253 -17.32 -4.12 -6.29
CA SER A 253 -17.36 -4.87 -7.55
C SER A 253 -16.24 -5.91 -7.56
N SER A 254 -16.48 -7.01 -8.26
CA SER A 254 -15.46 -8.00 -8.61
C SER A 254 -15.04 -7.78 -10.07
N TYR A 255 -13.78 -8.08 -10.37
CA TYR A 255 -13.18 -7.83 -11.69
C TYR A 255 -12.52 -9.08 -12.25
N TRP A 256 -12.64 -9.26 -13.57
CA TRP A 256 -12.00 -10.34 -14.31
C TRP A 256 -11.33 -9.81 -15.57
N LEU A 257 -10.20 -10.41 -15.92
CA LEU A 257 -9.61 -10.29 -17.25
C LEU A 257 -9.94 -11.54 -18.04
N LEU A 258 -10.56 -11.35 -19.21
CA LEU A 258 -10.87 -12.41 -20.15
C LEU A 258 -9.97 -12.31 -21.38
N ASP A 259 -9.27 -13.40 -21.71
CA ASP A 259 -8.47 -13.46 -22.93
C ASP A 259 -9.35 -13.66 -24.18
N GLY A 260 -9.14 -12.80 -25.18
CA GLY A 260 -9.88 -12.82 -26.44
C GLY A 260 -11.21 -12.05 -26.42
N SER A 261 -11.79 -11.86 -27.62
CA SER A 261 -13.12 -11.28 -27.79
C SER A 261 -14.19 -12.38 -27.70
N LEU A 262 -15.22 -12.17 -26.88
CA LEU A 262 -16.36 -13.09 -26.69
C LEU A 262 -17.21 -13.35 -27.91
#